data_AF-A0A661D457-F1
#
_entry.id   AF-A0A661D457-F1
#
_cell.length_a   1.000
_cell.length_b   1.000
_cell.length_c   1.000
_cell.angle_alpha   90.00
_cell.angle_beta   90.00
_cell.angle_gamma   90.00
#
_symmetry.space_group_name_H-M   'P 1'
#
loop_
_entity.id
_entity.type
_entity.pdbx_description
1 polymer ?
#
loop_
_entity_poly.entity_id
_entity_poly.type
_entity_poly.pdbx_seq_one_letter_code
_entity_poly.pdbx_strand_id
1 'polypeptide(L)'
;MSRTNSRRTFLKGALSSTTAAAVATVAASTSTSSVFASSHNSMAGIVYTKENPGKWAKKVGGHLPSIKIAGQKVIVETDHGMSAKHFIVRHTLV
;
A
#
# COMPACT_ATOMS: atom_id res chain seq x y z
N MET A 1 -50.79 -26.55 -31.02
CA MET A 1 -49.47 -26.50 -30.36
C MET A 1 -49.55 -25.70 -29.05
N SER A 2 -49.16 -26.28 -27.91
CA SER A 2 -49.34 -25.69 -26.57
C SER A 2 -48.23 -24.68 -26.22
N ARG A 3 -48.60 -23.41 -26.04
CA ARG A 3 -47.74 -22.22 -25.76
C ARG A 3 -47.10 -22.19 -24.36
N THR A 4 -47.28 -23.21 -23.53
CA THR A 4 -46.90 -23.18 -22.09
C THR A 4 -45.44 -23.55 -21.83
N ASN A 5 -44.79 -24.32 -22.72
CA ASN A 5 -43.38 -24.71 -22.58
C ASN A 5 -42.41 -23.53 -22.80
N SER A 6 -42.71 -22.58 -23.68
CA SER A 6 -41.81 -21.45 -23.97
C SER A 6 -41.62 -20.49 -22.80
N ARG A 7 -42.66 -20.24 -21.98
CA ARG A 7 -42.56 -19.29 -20.86
C ARG A 7 -41.68 -19.82 -19.72
N ARG A 8 -41.82 -21.12 -19.41
CA ARG A 8 -41.02 -21.79 -18.38
C ARG A 8 -39.54 -21.86 -18.77
N THR A 9 -39.25 -22.09 -20.04
CA THR A 9 -37.87 -22.09 -20.57
C THR A 9 -37.27 -20.69 -20.54
N PHE A 10 -38.03 -19.66 -20.90
CA PHE A 10 -37.59 -18.26 -20.81
C PHE A 10 -37.23 -17.83 -19.38
N LEU A 11 -38.10 -18.13 -18.41
CA LEU A 11 -37.86 -17.79 -16.99
C LEU A 11 -36.64 -18.53 -16.41
N LYS A 12 -36.42 -19.79 -16.80
CA LYS A 12 -35.22 -20.55 -16.40
C LYS A 12 -33.93 -19.98 -17.00
N GLY A 13 -33.98 -19.49 -18.25
CA GLY A 13 -32.83 -18.82 -18.89
C GLY A 13 -32.50 -17.48 -18.27
N ALA A 14 -33.52 -16.67 -17.96
CA ALA A 14 -33.34 -15.34 -17.36
C ALA A 14 -32.80 -15.38 -15.92
N LEU A 15 -33.12 -16.42 -15.15
CA LEU A 15 -32.59 -16.58 -13.80
C LEU A 15 -31.09 -16.98 -13.80
N SER A 16 -30.65 -17.77 -14.79
CA SER A 16 -29.25 -18.19 -14.94
C SER A 16 -28.31 -17.08 -15.43
N SER A 17 -28.80 -16.08 -16.17
CA SER A 17 -27.97 -14.96 -16.61
C SER A 17 -27.69 -13.95 -15.50
N THR A 18 -28.59 -13.84 -14.52
CA THR A 18 -28.49 -12.84 -13.44
C THR A 18 -27.49 -13.28 -12.34
N THR A 19 -27.37 -14.58 -12.08
CA THR A 19 -26.41 -15.13 -11.12
C THR A 19 -24.97 -15.15 -11.65
N ALA A 20 -24.77 -15.40 -12.95
CA ALA A 20 -23.45 -15.35 -13.58
C ALA A 20 -22.83 -13.94 -13.55
N ALA A 21 -23.66 -12.90 -13.75
CA ALA A 21 -23.21 -11.51 -13.71
C ALA A 21 -22.78 -11.06 -12.30
N ALA A 22 -23.46 -11.54 -11.24
CA ALA A 22 -23.17 -11.20 -9.85
C ALA A 22 -21.87 -11.86 -9.35
N VAL A 23 -21.57 -13.10 -9.76
CA VAL A 23 -20.31 -13.78 -9.37
C VAL A 23 -19.10 -13.15 -10.07
N ALA A 24 -19.25 -12.73 -11.32
CA ALA A 24 -18.18 -12.03 -12.06
C ALA A 24 -17.82 -10.67 -11.43
N THR A 25 -18.81 -9.95 -10.88
CA THR A 25 -18.55 -8.66 -10.21
C THR A 25 -17.84 -8.82 -8.88
N VAL A 26 -18.15 -9.86 -8.09
CA VAL A 26 -17.46 -10.12 -6.82
C VAL A 26 -16.01 -10.56 -7.05
N ALA A 27 -15.74 -11.42 -8.03
CA ALA A 27 -14.38 -11.84 -8.36
C ALA A 27 -13.49 -10.70 -8.92
N ALA A 28 -14.08 -9.75 -9.65
CA ALA A 28 -13.38 -8.55 -10.11
C ALA A 28 -13.04 -7.59 -8.95
N SER A 29 -13.87 -7.55 -7.91
CA SER A 29 -13.72 -6.63 -6.77
C SER A 29 -12.65 -7.06 -5.76
N THR A 30 -12.23 -8.34 -5.77
CA THR A 30 -11.20 -8.90 -4.89
C THR A 30 -9.78 -8.79 -5.45
N SER A 31 -9.60 -8.13 -6.61
CA SER A 31 -8.28 -7.89 -7.19
C SER A 31 -7.62 -6.69 -6.48
N THR A 32 -7.20 -6.89 -5.23
CA THR A 32 -6.34 -5.93 -4.54
C THR A 32 -4.93 -6.04 -5.12
N SER A 33 -4.68 -5.30 -6.19
CA SER A 33 -3.33 -5.14 -6.73
C SER A 33 -2.44 -4.54 -5.63
N SER A 34 -1.45 -5.28 -5.19
CA SER A 34 -0.39 -4.74 -4.34
C SER A 34 0.35 -3.65 -5.13
N VAL A 35 0.14 -2.40 -4.75
CA VAL A 35 0.89 -1.27 -5.30
C VAL A 35 2.26 -1.26 -4.64
N PHE A 36 3.26 -1.73 -5.38
CA PHE A 36 4.67 -1.56 -5.00
C PHE A 36 5.16 -0.20 -5.49
N ALA A 37 6.02 0.46 -4.69
CA ALA A 37 6.66 1.68 -5.12
C ALA A 37 7.53 1.42 -6.38
N SER A 38 7.37 2.26 -7.39
CA SER A 38 8.24 2.28 -8.57
C SER A 38 9.69 2.49 -8.16
N SER A 39 10.63 1.83 -8.85
CA SER A 39 12.08 1.97 -8.65
C SER A 39 12.62 3.36 -9.04
N HIS A 40 11.79 4.22 -9.62
CA HIS A 40 12.13 5.62 -9.85
C HIS A 40 12.07 6.41 -8.54
N ASN A 41 13.22 6.93 -8.08
CA ASN A 41 13.30 7.80 -6.91
C ASN A 41 12.70 9.19 -7.23
N SER A 42 11.37 9.27 -7.29
CA SER A 42 10.61 10.51 -7.48
C SER A 42 10.76 11.49 -6.31
N MET A 43 11.46 11.11 -5.23
CA MET A 43 11.58 11.87 -3.99
C MET A 43 12.98 12.46 -3.78
N ALA A 44 13.85 12.44 -4.78
CA ALA A 44 15.18 13.03 -4.70
C ALA A 44 15.08 14.53 -4.30
N GLY A 45 15.86 14.93 -3.30
CA GLY A 45 15.83 16.29 -2.74
C GLY A 45 14.75 16.55 -1.69
N ILE A 46 13.82 15.60 -1.49
CA ILE A 46 12.80 15.62 -0.42
C ILE A 46 13.15 14.55 0.62
N VAL A 47 13.41 13.33 0.18
CA VAL A 47 13.87 12.22 1.02
C VAL A 47 15.37 12.02 0.78
N TYR A 48 16.14 12.09 1.86
CA TYR A 48 17.58 11.90 1.84
C TYR A 48 17.91 10.51 2.36
N THR A 49 18.80 9.81 1.66
CA THR A 49 19.29 8.48 2.06
C THR A 49 20.77 8.54 2.38
N LYS A 50 21.33 7.43 2.87
CA LYS A 50 22.78 7.30 3.07
C LYS A 50 23.54 7.42 1.75
N GLU A 51 22.98 6.86 0.68
CA GLU A 51 23.56 6.82 -0.67
C GLU A 51 23.38 8.14 -1.41
N ASN A 52 22.29 8.86 -1.13
CA ASN A 52 22.02 10.19 -1.70
C ASN A 52 21.67 11.21 -0.60
N PRO A 53 22.68 11.68 0.17
CA PRO A 53 22.44 12.60 1.27
C PRO A 53 22.32 14.07 0.82
N GLY A 54 22.60 14.36 -0.46
CA GLY A 54 22.55 15.71 -1.04
C GLY A 54 23.32 16.75 -0.21
N LYS A 55 22.72 17.94 -0.05
CA LYS A 55 23.32 19.04 0.73
C LYS A 55 23.51 18.73 2.22
N TRP A 56 22.93 17.64 2.72
CA TRP A 56 22.98 17.24 4.13
C TRP A 56 24.00 16.14 4.42
N ALA A 57 24.98 15.91 3.53
CA ALA A 57 26.04 14.91 3.72
C ALA A 57 26.72 14.99 5.11
N LYS A 58 26.92 16.20 5.65
CA LYS A 58 27.52 16.41 6.98
C LYS A 58 26.59 16.10 8.17
N LYS A 59 25.31 15.78 7.92
CA LYS A 59 24.28 15.51 8.94
C LYS A 59 23.90 14.03 9.04
N VAL A 60 24.38 13.19 8.13
CA VAL A 60 24.06 11.75 8.08
C VAL A 60 24.22 11.08 9.44
N GLY A 61 25.32 11.35 10.16
CA GLY A 61 25.60 10.73 11.46
C GLY A 61 24.54 10.94 12.54
N GLY A 62 23.75 12.02 12.47
CA GLY A 62 22.73 12.32 13.48
C GLY A 62 21.32 12.52 12.93
N HIS A 63 21.09 12.23 11.64
CA HIS A 63 19.77 12.38 11.01
C HIS A 63 19.35 11.14 10.20
N LEU A 64 20.27 10.20 9.95
CA LEU A 64 19.92 8.90 9.38
C LEU A 64 19.44 7.98 10.52
N PRO A 65 18.18 7.52 10.50
CA PRO A 65 17.71 6.62 11.54
C PRO A 65 18.44 5.27 11.51
N SER A 66 18.75 4.74 12.68
CA SER A 66 19.21 3.37 12.86
C SER A 66 18.02 2.48 13.24
N ILE A 67 18.09 1.22 12.82
CA ILE A 67 17.06 0.22 13.08
C ILE A 67 17.71 -0.96 13.80
N LYS A 68 17.10 -1.39 14.90
CA LYS A 68 17.47 -2.61 15.61
C LYS A 68 16.24 -3.48 15.83
N ILE A 69 16.36 -4.77 15.51
CA ILE A 69 15.32 -5.77 15.75
C ILE A 69 15.69 -6.55 17.00
N ALA A 70 14.77 -6.61 17.97
CA ALA A 70 14.95 -7.32 19.23
C ALA A 70 13.73 -8.21 19.50
N GLY A 71 13.80 -9.46 19.05
CA GLY A 71 12.66 -10.38 19.06
C GLY A 71 11.52 -9.85 18.20
N GLN A 72 10.36 -9.62 18.81
CA GLN A 72 9.16 -9.07 18.14
C GLN A 72 9.11 -7.53 18.15
N LYS A 73 10.18 -6.85 18.56
CA LYS A 73 10.23 -5.39 18.64
C LYS A 73 11.14 -4.81 17.55
N VAL A 74 10.68 -3.74 16.93
CA VAL A 74 11.50 -2.87 16.07
C VAL A 74 11.81 -1.61 16.86
N ILE A 75 13.08 -1.31 17.02
CA ILE A 75 13.60 -0.11 17.67
C ILE A 75 14.13 0.80 16.57
N VAL A 76 13.59 2.01 16.48
CA VAL A 76 14.03 3.03 15.54
C VAL A 76 14.58 4.19 16.34
N GLU A 77 15.84 4.53 16.09
CA GLU A 77 16.55 5.59 16.83
C GLU A 77 17.20 6.57 15.85
N THR A 78 17.44 7.79 16.30
CA THR A 78 18.20 8.79 15.56
C THR A 78 18.97 9.61 16.55
N ASP A 79 20.30 9.62 16.43
CA ASP A 79 21.19 10.32 17.37
C ASP A 79 21.16 11.84 17.12
N HIS A 80 20.07 12.45 17.59
CA HIS A 80 19.77 13.85 17.39
C HIS A 80 19.36 14.51 18.71
N GLY A 81 19.80 15.75 18.92
CA GLY A 81 19.40 16.54 20.10
C GLY A 81 17.89 16.82 20.12
N MET A 82 17.29 16.76 21.31
CA MET A 82 15.85 16.99 21.50
C MET A 82 15.65 18.23 22.37
N SER A 83 15.35 19.35 21.71
CA SER A 83 15.06 20.63 22.36
C SER A 83 13.73 21.20 21.87
N ALA A 84 13.11 22.11 22.63
CA ALA A 84 11.87 22.75 22.21
C ALA A 84 11.97 23.47 20.85
N LYS A 85 13.16 23.96 20.49
CA LYS A 85 13.41 24.68 19.22
C LYS A 85 13.74 23.75 18.06
N HIS A 86 14.23 22.55 18.32
CA HIS A 86 14.72 21.63 17.29
C HIS A 86 14.75 20.20 17.83
N PHE A 87 14.00 19.31 17.18
CA PHE A 87 13.83 17.91 17.54
C PHE A 87 13.38 17.08 16.32
N ILE A 88 13.55 15.75 16.38
CA ILE A 88 12.97 14.84 15.38
C ILE A 88 11.48 14.68 15.67
N VAL A 89 10.64 15.13 14.74
CA VAL A 89 9.20 15.22 14.95
C VAL A 89 8.54 13.84 15.03
N ARG A 90 8.96 12.90 14.17
CA ARG A 90 8.40 11.54 14.11
C ARG A 90 9.33 10.58 13.38
N HIS A 91 9.17 9.31 13.69
CA HIS A 91 9.56 8.20 12.84
C HIS A 91 8.30 7.58 12.21
N THR A 92 8.43 7.03 11.01
CA THR A 92 7.34 6.32 10.33
C THR A 92 7.84 4.95 9.91
N LEU A 93 7.16 3.91 10.34
CA LEU A 93 7.35 2.52 9.91
C LEU A 93 6.09 2.13 9.13
N VAL A 94 6.25 1.73 7.87
CA VAL A 94 5.16 1.36 6.94
C VAL A 94 5.28 -0.09 6.51
#